data_AF-A0AAD8ZBS1-F1
#
_entry.id   AF-A0AAD8ZBS1-F1
#
_cell.length_a   1.000
_cell.length_b   1.000
_cell.length_c   1.000
_cell.angle_alpha   90.00
_cell.angle_beta   90.00
_cell.angle_gamma   90.00
#
_symmetry.space_group_name_H-M   'P 1'
#
loop_
_entity.id
_entity.type
_entity.pdbx_description
1 polymer ?
#
loop_
_entity_poly.entity_id
_entity_poly.type
_entity_poly.pdbx_seq_one_letter_code
_entity_poly.pdbx_strand_id
1 'polypeptide(L)'
;MGEVRKLQKKLRQIENLEIKADLTPEERVKVLKKVELRTRLAELLHHSGSQQTQCIVGEEEGNMKRQVEEGAEACLADPPMAKAAREDEVKDEGRGETHHLPATAASTDPDAEFRALKASWEKVKFRLRTLEGHSDIITCVAAVDNFVISGSRDTTVKVWHVPTATEQHNLGGHRGGVTCLSVPPAEYCRRLATVLRLADGERLVLSGSADCCMRTWTLSSGQCMRSVYTFNAIASLCFVAEGEGYAVTGSDAGKLQVWGWRDQENCQSVNAHSDAVDALQSQGPLLFSGSTDGSICVWEMQHQGAEPLRPLRRWGPEVTCCVGGGDVGGRLRLSARGDRVFLACGRATIRVLDWQTGTVRRLTNHSSTAGVTDCVNQIPGVLSGSCFDLTTGESTLNLFSLPECRYLISLSSSDLPRIFCFAAWLTPSGGHRWVTGGRELIVWEQLPDNAKRVDVSVRCDSRLDGLLADSDRDSSEESENDGEDHNPKHSSDTEEAAGSSWLRCVLQ
;
A
#
# COMPACT_ATOMS: atom_id res chain seq x y z
N MET A 1 -35.05 -14.74 -6.45
CA MET A 1 -33.94 -13.80 -6.14
C MET A 1 -34.25 -12.79 -5.01
N GLY A 2 -35.37 -12.06 -5.05
CA GLY A 2 -35.69 -11.04 -4.01
C GLY A 2 -35.90 -11.59 -2.60
N GLU A 3 -36.55 -12.75 -2.45
CA GLU A 3 -36.76 -13.39 -1.13
C GLU A 3 -35.47 -13.98 -0.54
N VAL A 4 -34.61 -14.55 -1.38
CA VAL A 4 -33.28 -15.07 -0.98
C VAL A 4 -32.42 -13.95 -0.37
N ARG A 5 -32.38 -12.77 -1.01
CA ARG A 5 -31.66 -11.60 -0.50
C ARG A 5 -32.23 -11.10 0.84
N LYS A 6 -33.56 -11.14 1.02
CA LYS A 6 -34.21 -10.76 2.29
C LYS A 6 -33.91 -11.76 3.42
N LEU A 7 -33.90 -13.06 3.12
CA LEU A 7 -33.57 -14.11 4.09
C LEU A 7 -32.10 -14.05 4.51
N GLN A 8 -31.17 -13.86 3.57
CA GLN A 8 -29.74 -13.68 3.87
C GLN A 8 -29.48 -12.40 4.70
N LYS A 9 -30.23 -11.32 4.46
CA LYS A 9 -30.14 -10.10 5.29
C LYS A 9 -30.63 -10.34 6.72
N LYS A 10 -31.75 -11.06 6.90
CA LYS A 10 -32.26 -11.43 8.22
C LYS A 10 -31.32 -12.39 8.97
N LEU A 11 -30.72 -13.35 8.27
CA LEU A 11 -29.76 -14.28 8.88
C LEU A 11 -28.52 -13.55 9.41
N ARG A 12 -27.99 -12.59 8.65
CA ARG A 12 -26.87 -11.74 9.07
C ARG A 12 -27.20 -10.83 10.26
N GLN A 13 -28.42 -10.30 10.31
CA GLN A 13 -28.88 -9.54 11.48
C GLN A 13 -28.98 -10.42 12.73
N ILE A 14 -29.39 -11.68 12.58
CA ILE A 14 -29.45 -12.64 13.69
C ILE A 14 -28.04 -13.06 14.14
N GLU A 15 -27.12 -13.30 13.21
CA GLU A 15 -25.72 -13.63 13.52
C GLU A 15 -25.00 -12.48 14.24
N ASN A 16 -25.29 -11.21 13.88
CA ASN A 16 -24.76 -10.05 14.60
C ASN A 16 -25.36 -9.89 16.02
N LEU A 17 -26.56 -10.41 16.27
CA LEU A 17 -27.16 -10.40 17.61
C LEU A 17 -26.53 -11.48 18.51
N GLU A 18 -26.12 -12.63 17.95
CA GLU A 18 -25.44 -13.70 18.70
C GLU A 18 -24.06 -13.31 19.25
N ILE A 19 -23.44 -12.26 18.69
CA ILE A 19 -22.15 -11.72 19.14
C ILE A 19 -22.31 -10.83 20.39
N LYS A 20 -23.54 -10.37 20.71
CA LYS A 20 -23.80 -9.55 21.90
C LYS A 20 -23.92 -10.43 23.15
N ALA A 21 -23.22 -10.05 24.22
CA ALA A 21 -23.20 -10.80 25.49
C ALA A 21 -24.58 -10.84 26.19
N ASP A 22 -25.37 -9.76 26.10
CA ASP A 22 -26.70 -9.67 26.72
C ASP A 22 -27.79 -9.45 25.66
N LEU A 23 -28.59 -10.49 25.42
CA LEU A 23 -29.72 -10.47 24.49
C LEU A 23 -31.05 -10.26 25.24
N THR A 24 -31.88 -9.35 24.73
CA THR A 24 -33.27 -9.18 25.18
C THR A 24 -34.12 -10.42 24.87
N PRO A 25 -35.24 -10.67 25.59
CA PRO A 25 -36.09 -11.84 25.35
C PRO A 25 -36.61 -11.94 23.90
N GLU A 26 -36.90 -10.80 23.26
CA GLU A 26 -37.32 -10.75 21.86
C GLU A 26 -36.20 -11.10 20.88
N GLU A 27 -34.96 -10.75 21.19
CA GLU A 27 -33.79 -11.10 20.37
C GLU A 27 -33.44 -12.58 20.50
N ARG A 28 -33.63 -13.19 21.68
CA ARG A 28 -33.47 -14.65 21.87
C ARG A 28 -34.44 -15.45 21.00
N VAL A 29 -35.70 -14.98 20.88
CA VAL A 29 -36.70 -15.60 19.98
C VAL A 29 -36.27 -15.47 18.51
N LYS A 30 -35.63 -14.36 18.11
CA LYS A 30 -35.09 -14.19 16.75
C LYS A 30 -33.93 -15.14 16.46
N VAL A 31 -33.05 -15.35 17.44
CA VAL A 31 -31.94 -16.32 17.35
C VAL A 31 -32.46 -17.76 17.23
N LEU A 32 -33.48 -18.14 17.99
CA LEU A 32 -34.07 -19.48 17.91
C LEU A 32 -34.69 -19.81 16.53
N LYS A 33 -35.18 -18.81 15.80
CA LYS A 33 -35.72 -19.00 14.42
C LYS A 33 -34.65 -19.15 13.34
N LYS A 34 -33.36 -19.05 13.68
CA LYS A 34 -32.24 -19.14 12.73
C LYS A 34 -32.21 -20.46 11.96
N VAL A 35 -32.48 -21.58 12.63
CA VAL A 35 -32.46 -22.91 12.01
C VAL A 35 -33.57 -23.02 10.96
N GLU A 36 -34.78 -22.58 11.29
CA GLU A 36 -35.92 -22.55 10.36
C GLU A 36 -35.64 -21.67 9.12
N LEU A 37 -35.04 -20.49 9.32
CA LEU A 37 -34.68 -19.59 8.23
C LEU A 37 -33.56 -20.14 7.33
N ARG A 38 -32.62 -20.92 7.90
CA ARG A 38 -31.58 -21.62 7.13
C ARG A 38 -32.17 -22.73 6.27
N THR A 39 -33.08 -23.52 6.82
CA THR A 39 -33.79 -24.58 6.08
C THR A 39 -34.59 -24.01 4.92
N ARG A 40 -35.36 -22.94 5.17
CA ARG A 40 -36.14 -22.26 4.12
C ARG A 40 -35.27 -21.62 3.03
N LEU A 41 -34.08 -21.11 3.39
CA LEU A 41 -33.12 -20.59 2.42
C LEU A 41 -32.55 -21.72 1.54
N ALA A 42 -32.23 -22.87 2.13
CA ALA A 42 -31.72 -24.04 1.41
C ALA A 42 -32.77 -24.59 0.43
N GLU A 43 -34.04 -24.69 0.83
CA GLU A 43 -35.13 -25.11 -0.05
C GLU A 43 -35.29 -24.16 -1.25
N LEU A 44 -35.27 -22.85 -1.04
CA LEU A 44 -35.40 -21.87 -2.12
C LEU A 44 -34.22 -21.91 -3.11
N LEU A 45 -33.02 -22.19 -2.63
CA LEU A 45 -31.84 -22.37 -3.49
C LEU A 45 -31.97 -23.65 -4.32
N HIS A 46 -32.47 -24.73 -3.72
CA HIS A 46 -32.65 -26.03 -4.39
C HIS A 46 -33.73 -26.00 -5.48
N HIS A 47 -34.82 -25.26 -5.27
CA HIS A 47 -35.86 -25.08 -6.29
C HIS A 47 -35.41 -24.16 -7.43
N SER A 48 -34.49 -23.22 -7.19
CA SER A 48 -33.93 -22.38 -8.25
C SER A 48 -32.91 -23.11 -9.14
N GLY A 49 -32.23 -24.13 -8.60
CA GLY A 49 -31.29 -24.97 -9.37
C GLY A 49 -31.97 -25.98 -10.30
N SER A 50 -33.20 -26.41 -9.99
CA SER A 50 -33.96 -27.37 -10.81
C SER A 50 -34.50 -26.77 -12.12
N GLN A 51 -34.68 -25.45 -12.19
CA GLN A 51 -35.16 -24.77 -13.41
C GLN A 51 -34.06 -24.51 -14.46
N GLN A 52 -32.78 -24.81 -14.16
CA GLN A 52 -31.66 -24.60 -15.10
C GLN A 52 -31.15 -25.89 -15.77
N THR A 53 -31.74 -27.06 -15.48
CA THR A 53 -31.23 -28.37 -15.94
C THR A 53 -32.16 -29.13 -16.90
N GLN A 54 -33.04 -28.43 -17.61
CA GLN A 54 -33.74 -28.97 -18.78
C GLN A 54 -33.27 -28.26 -20.05
N CYS A 55 -32.12 -28.67 -20.58
CA CYS A 55 -31.83 -28.66 -22.01
C CYS A 55 -30.51 -29.39 -22.27
N ILE A 56 -30.61 -30.45 -23.08
CA ILE A 56 -29.52 -31.14 -23.79
C ILE A 56 -28.77 -32.21 -22.97
N VAL A 57 -29.36 -33.41 -22.92
CA VAL A 57 -28.62 -34.69 -22.91
C VAL A 57 -29.00 -35.40 -24.21
N GLY A 58 -27.99 -35.71 -25.02
CA GLY A 58 -28.05 -36.66 -26.13
C GLY A 58 -26.81 -37.54 -26.02
N GLU A 59 -27.05 -38.82 -25.76
CA GLU A 59 -26.08 -39.91 -25.63
C GLU A 59 -25.38 -40.20 -26.96
N GLU A 60 -24.13 -40.71 -26.93
CA GLU A 60 -23.79 -42.03 -27.47
C GLU A 60 -22.30 -42.39 -27.28
N GLU A 61 -22.10 -43.69 -27.03
CA GLU A 61 -20.85 -44.41 -26.79
C GLU A 61 -19.96 -44.55 -28.04
N GLY A 62 -18.67 -44.90 -27.88
CA GLY A 62 -17.94 -45.60 -28.96
C GLY A 62 -16.42 -45.39 -29.09
N ASN A 63 -15.66 -46.13 -28.30
CA ASN A 63 -14.39 -46.81 -28.61
C ASN A 63 -13.48 -46.36 -29.81
N MET A 64 -12.25 -45.92 -29.46
CA MET A 64 -10.92 -46.34 -29.93
C MET A 64 -10.66 -46.69 -31.43
N LYS A 65 -9.71 -45.99 -32.07
CA LYS A 65 -8.51 -46.58 -32.75
C LYS A 65 -7.51 -45.53 -33.25
N ARG A 66 -6.22 -45.85 -33.05
CA ARG A 66 -5.04 -45.24 -33.67
C ARG A 66 -5.01 -45.50 -35.19
N GLN A 67 -4.50 -44.53 -35.96
CA GLN A 67 -3.70 -44.80 -37.15
C GLN A 67 -2.52 -43.82 -37.19
N VAL A 68 -1.35 -44.39 -37.44
CA VAL A 68 -0.08 -43.75 -37.77
C VAL A 68 0.06 -43.86 -39.29
N GLU A 69 0.52 -42.81 -39.96
CA GLU A 69 1.27 -42.98 -41.21
C GLU A 69 2.28 -41.84 -41.39
N GLU A 70 3.49 -42.25 -41.76
CA GLU A 70 4.72 -41.49 -41.97
C GLU A 70 4.72 -40.73 -43.31
N GLY A 71 5.64 -39.77 -43.46
CA GLY A 71 6.01 -39.22 -44.78
C GLY A 71 6.93 -38.01 -44.70
N ALA A 72 8.15 -38.14 -45.21
CA ALA A 72 9.32 -37.32 -44.95
C ALA A 72 9.50 -36.04 -45.80
N GLU A 73 10.34 -35.15 -45.24
CA GLU A 73 11.32 -34.19 -45.83
C GLU A 73 11.18 -33.64 -47.26
N ALA A 74 11.34 -32.31 -47.40
CA ALA A 74 12.42 -31.70 -48.20
C ALA A 74 12.57 -30.18 -47.95
N CYS A 75 13.83 -29.74 -47.93
CA CYS A 75 14.34 -28.38 -47.77
C CYS A 75 13.96 -27.42 -48.93
N LEU A 76 14.06 -26.10 -48.71
CA LEU A 76 14.95 -25.17 -49.45
C LEU A 76 14.70 -23.67 -49.13
N ALA A 77 15.79 -23.02 -48.66
CA ALA A 77 16.33 -21.69 -49.03
C ALA A 77 15.56 -20.36 -48.81
N ASP A 78 16.18 -19.50 -47.97
CA ASP A 78 16.19 -18.01 -47.96
C ASP A 78 16.58 -17.40 -49.32
N PRO A 79 16.24 -16.12 -49.69
CA PRO A 79 16.83 -14.87 -49.11
C PRO A 79 15.99 -13.56 -49.33
N PRO A 80 16.52 -12.29 -49.29
CA PRO A 80 17.61 -11.67 -48.51
C PRO A 80 17.24 -10.33 -47.79
N MET A 81 18.21 -9.87 -46.97
CA MET A 81 18.41 -8.51 -46.42
C MET A 81 18.51 -7.37 -47.45
N ALA A 82 18.09 -6.17 -47.04
CA ALA A 82 18.45 -4.89 -47.68
C ALA A 82 19.56 -4.16 -46.90
N LYS A 83 20.58 -3.68 -47.63
CA LYS A 83 21.78 -2.97 -47.16
C LYS A 83 21.62 -1.44 -47.17
N ALA A 84 22.46 -0.80 -46.36
CA ALA A 84 22.72 0.63 -46.24
C ALA A 84 23.30 1.33 -47.48
N ALA A 85 23.11 2.66 -47.54
CA ALA A 85 23.93 3.66 -48.23
C ALA A 85 23.95 4.91 -47.32
N ARG A 86 25.09 5.28 -46.72
CA ARG A 86 26.24 6.09 -47.20
C ARG A 86 26.05 7.61 -47.07
N GLU A 87 27.12 8.20 -46.53
CA GLU A 87 27.42 9.57 -46.15
C GLU A 87 27.36 10.57 -47.31
N ASP A 88 27.01 11.82 -46.99
CA ASP A 88 27.48 13.00 -47.71
C ASP A 88 28.07 14.00 -46.70
N GLU A 89 29.35 14.30 -46.91
CA GLU A 89 30.11 15.36 -46.25
C GLU A 89 29.64 16.74 -46.73
N VAL A 90 29.44 17.69 -45.81
CA VAL A 90 29.53 19.12 -46.14
C VAL A 90 30.47 19.80 -45.15
N LYS A 91 31.42 20.53 -45.73
CA LYS A 91 32.58 21.17 -45.12
C LYS A 91 32.22 22.37 -44.23
N ASP A 92 33.06 22.49 -43.21
CA ASP A 92 33.37 23.62 -42.36
C ASP A 92 33.79 24.87 -43.17
N GLU A 93 33.15 26.02 -42.90
CA GLU A 93 33.77 27.34 -43.01
C GLU A 93 33.32 28.19 -41.82
N GLY A 94 34.27 28.46 -40.93
CA GLY A 94 34.08 29.31 -39.76
C GLY A 94 33.89 30.79 -40.09
N ARG A 95 32.99 31.43 -39.34
CA ARG A 95 33.11 32.85 -39.02
C ARG A 95 32.51 33.10 -37.64
N GLY A 96 33.38 33.43 -36.70
CA GLY A 96 33.01 33.68 -35.32
C GLY A 96 32.19 34.96 -35.18
N GLU A 97 31.07 34.86 -34.49
CA GLU A 97 30.43 35.98 -33.79
C GLU A 97 29.99 35.48 -32.42
N THR A 98 30.72 35.92 -31.40
CA THR A 98 30.43 35.74 -29.98
C THR A 98 29.15 36.48 -29.63
N HIS A 99 28.00 35.82 -29.77
CA HIS A 99 26.78 36.23 -29.10
C HIS A 99 26.69 35.53 -27.75
N HIS A 100 27.17 36.24 -26.73
CA HIS A 100 26.84 35.97 -25.34
C HIS A 100 25.32 35.90 -25.19
N LEU A 101 24.78 34.69 -25.13
CA LEU A 101 23.45 34.47 -24.54
C LEU A 101 23.60 34.78 -23.04
N PRO A 102 22.84 35.71 -22.46
CA PRO A 102 22.91 35.94 -21.04
C PRO A 102 22.33 34.71 -20.35
N ALA A 103 23.21 33.95 -19.70
CA ALA A 103 22.81 33.01 -18.68
C ALA A 103 22.15 33.83 -17.55
N THR A 104 20.83 33.96 -17.60
CA THR A 104 20.05 34.33 -16.42
C THR A 104 20.03 33.12 -15.50
N ALA A 105 21.17 32.86 -14.85
CA ALA A 105 21.18 32.19 -13.57
C ALA A 105 20.47 33.14 -12.61
N ALA A 106 19.14 33.01 -12.50
CA ALA A 106 18.43 33.57 -11.37
C ALA A 106 18.96 32.82 -10.15
N SER A 107 19.94 33.42 -9.47
CA SER A 107 20.31 33.04 -8.12
C SER A 107 19.16 33.44 -7.21
N THR A 108 18.10 32.64 -7.21
CA THR A 108 17.01 32.78 -6.27
C THR A 108 17.52 32.41 -4.89
N ASP A 109 17.34 33.33 -3.94
CA ASP A 109 17.61 33.10 -2.52
C ASP A 109 16.79 31.89 -2.05
N PRO A 110 17.41 30.76 -1.63
CA PRO A 110 16.67 29.56 -1.20
C PRO A 110 15.72 29.84 -0.03
N ASP A 111 16.06 30.80 0.83
CA ASP A 111 15.17 31.22 1.91
C ASP A 111 13.99 32.05 1.41
N ALA A 112 14.14 32.81 0.32
CA ALA A 112 13.03 33.48 -0.34
C ALA A 112 12.10 32.48 -1.02
N GLU A 113 12.64 31.47 -1.71
CA GLU A 113 11.85 30.39 -2.31
C GLU A 113 11.06 29.61 -1.26
N PHE A 114 11.71 29.23 -0.15
CA PHE A 114 11.03 28.57 0.96
C PHE A 114 9.92 29.44 1.55
N ARG A 115 10.17 30.74 1.81
CA ARG A 115 9.14 31.65 2.33
C ARG A 115 7.95 31.79 1.37
N ALA A 116 8.21 31.86 0.06
CA ALA A 116 7.16 31.90 -0.95
C ALA A 116 6.35 30.59 -0.98
N LEU A 117 7.03 29.44 -0.89
CA LEU A 117 6.39 28.13 -0.81
C LEU A 117 5.52 28.02 0.45
N LYS A 118 6.05 28.35 1.63
CA LYS A 118 5.29 28.35 2.90
C LYS A 118 4.06 29.26 2.81
N ALA A 119 4.23 30.49 2.33
CA ALA A 119 3.12 31.43 2.15
C ALA A 119 2.05 30.94 1.14
N SER A 120 2.44 30.14 0.15
CA SER A 120 1.50 29.50 -0.79
C SER A 120 0.66 28.42 -0.09
N TRP A 121 1.28 27.62 0.78
CA TRP A 121 0.61 26.57 1.55
C TRP A 121 -0.26 27.14 2.67
N GLU A 122 0.10 28.26 3.29
CA GLU A 122 -0.74 28.97 4.29
C GLU A 122 -2.11 29.39 3.72
N LYS A 123 -2.18 29.64 2.41
CA LYS A 123 -3.40 30.05 1.71
C LYS A 123 -4.16 28.89 1.08
N VAL A 124 -3.62 27.67 1.18
CA VAL A 124 -4.21 26.49 0.53
C VAL A 124 -5.61 26.23 1.09
N LYS A 125 -6.51 25.82 0.22
CA LYS A 125 -7.88 25.46 0.57
C LYS A 125 -8.15 24.05 0.10
N PHE A 126 -8.69 23.21 0.99
CA PHE A 126 -9.11 21.86 0.64
C PHE A 126 -10.59 21.67 0.93
N ARG A 127 -11.24 20.94 0.02
CA ARG A 127 -12.55 20.30 0.25
C ARG A 127 -12.32 18.85 0.64
N LEU A 128 -13.07 18.37 1.62
CA LEU A 128 -13.09 16.96 2.00
C LEU A 128 -14.33 16.27 1.43
N ARG A 129 -14.15 15.05 0.94
CA ARG A 129 -15.25 14.19 0.48
C ARG A 129 -15.02 12.76 0.98
N THR A 130 -15.94 12.28 1.82
CA THR A 130 -15.93 10.90 2.29
C THR A 130 -16.50 9.98 1.22
N LEU A 131 -15.82 8.86 0.98
CA LEU A 131 -16.23 7.78 0.10
C LEU A 131 -16.74 6.62 0.95
N GLU A 132 -18.06 6.56 1.14
CA GLU A 132 -18.69 5.57 2.00
C GLU A 132 -18.90 4.23 1.28
N GLY A 133 -18.52 3.11 1.92
CA GLY A 133 -18.91 1.77 1.45
C GLY A 133 -18.08 0.60 1.95
N HIS A 134 -16.86 0.82 2.47
CA HIS A 134 -16.14 -0.22 3.21
C HIS A 134 -16.81 -0.48 4.57
N SER A 135 -16.81 -1.73 5.03
CA SER A 135 -17.41 -2.11 6.31
C SER A 135 -16.40 -2.31 7.45
N ASP A 136 -15.12 -2.14 7.16
CA ASP A 136 -14.01 -2.25 8.12
C ASP A 136 -12.84 -1.34 7.67
N ILE A 137 -11.79 -1.28 8.48
CA ILE A 137 -10.61 -0.42 8.33
C ILE A 137 -10.01 -0.55 6.92
N ILE A 138 -9.85 0.58 6.25
CA ILE A 138 -9.08 0.73 5.02
C ILE A 138 -7.59 0.66 5.38
N THR A 139 -6.91 -0.34 4.84
CA THR A 139 -5.51 -0.68 5.15
C THR A 139 -4.52 -0.12 4.13
N CYS A 140 -5.00 0.12 2.90
CA CYS A 140 -4.19 0.57 1.78
C CYS A 140 -5.04 1.32 0.76
N VAL A 141 -4.41 2.30 0.12
CA VAL A 141 -5.02 3.14 -0.92
C VAL A 141 -4.01 3.38 -2.03
N ALA A 142 -4.51 3.47 -3.25
CA ALA A 142 -3.76 3.91 -4.42
C ALA A 142 -4.63 4.86 -5.26
N ALA A 143 -3.99 5.76 -6.00
CA ALA A 143 -4.68 6.66 -6.90
C ALA A 143 -4.16 6.49 -8.32
N VAL A 144 -5.09 6.52 -9.27
CA VAL A 144 -4.78 6.34 -10.68
C VAL A 144 -5.76 7.15 -11.52
N ASP A 145 -5.26 8.10 -12.28
CA ASP A 145 -6.07 9.01 -13.09
C ASP A 145 -7.15 9.72 -12.25
N ASN A 146 -8.44 9.45 -12.52
CA ASN A 146 -9.57 9.96 -11.74
C ASN A 146 -10.16 8.93 -10.75
N PHE A 147 -9.46 7.83 -10.52
CA PHE A 147 -9.90 6.75 -9.64
C PHE A 147 -9.05 6.68 -8.37
N VAL A 148 -9.75 6.39 -7.28
CA VAL A 148 -9.14 5.90 -6.04
C VAL A 148 -9.42 4.40 -5.97
N ILE A 149 -8.42 3.63 -5.58
CA ILE A 149 -8.55 2.22 -5.27
C ILE A 149 -8.26 2.04 -3.79
N SER A 150 -9.13 1.35 -3.07
CA SER A 150 -8.96 1.09 -1.64
C SER A 150 -9.07 -0.39 -1.34
N GLY A 151 -8.22 -0.88 -0.44
CA GLY A 151 -8.28 -2.22 0.12
C GLY A 151 -8.57 -2.16 1.61
N SER A 152 -9.39 -3.08 2.10
CA SER A 152 -9.86 -3.09 3.50
C SER A 152 -9.73 -4.46 4.16
N ARG A 153 -9.78 -4.46 5.49
CA ARG A 153 -9.96 -5.67 6.31
C ARG A 153 -11.27 -6.39 6.02
N ASP A 154 -12.23 -5.73 5.39
CA ASP A 154 -13.50 -6.32 4.93
C ASP A 154 -13.37 -7.29 3.74
N THR A 155 -12.13 -7.65 3.37
CA THR A 155 -11.75 -8.56 2.29
C THR A 155 -12.08 -8.08 0.88
N THR A 156 -12.41 -6.80 0.71
CA THR A 156 -12.72 -6.23 -0.61
C THR A 156 -11.69 -5.19 -1.05
N VAL A 157 -11.53 -5.10 -2.36
CA VAL A 157 -10.93 -3.92 -3.00
C VAL A 157 -12.04 -3.15 -3.71
N LYS A 158 -12.12 -1.84 -3.51
CA LYS A 158 -13.14 -0.99 -4.16
C LYS A 158 -12.48 0.05 -5.05
N VAL A 159 -13.15 0.37 -6.15
CA VAL A 159 -12.74 1.40 -7.11
C VAL A 159 -13.76 2.53 -7.08
N TRP A 160 -13.27 3.74 -6.89
CA TRP A 160 -14.08 4.94 -6.69
C TRP A 160 -13.77 5.96 -7.77
N HIS A 161 -14.79 6.49 -8.41
CA HIS A 161 -14.61 7.61 -9.32
C HIS A 161 -14.64 8.92 -8.54
N VAL A 162 -13.49 9.62 -8.50
CA VAL A 162 -13.30 10.80 -7.65
C VAL A 162 -14.22 11.97 -8.02
N PRO A 163 -14.40 12.34 -9.31
CA PRO A 163 -15.28 13.46 -9.66
C PRO A 163 -16.73 13.27 -9.19
N THR A 164 -17.28 12.05 -9.28
CA THR A 164 -18.67 11.77 -8.88
C THR A 164 -18.81 11.28 -7.44
N ALA A 165 -17.70 10.94 -6.78
CA ALA A 165 -17.67 10.32 -5.45
C ALA A 165 -18.53 9.03 -5.38
N THR A 166 -18.52 8.23 -6.45
CA THR A 166 -19.29 6.98 -6.54
C THR A 166 -18.39 5.76 -6.62
N GLU A 167 -18.79 4.69 -5.93
CA GLU A 167 -18.23 3.35 -6.14
C GLU A 167 -18.56 2.89 -7.57
N GLN A 168 -17.53 2.52 -8.33
CA GLN A 168 -17.67 1.97 -9.69
C GLN A 168 -17.63 0.45 -9.66
N HIS A 169 -16.68 -0.11 -8.91
CA HIS A 169 -16.49 -1.55 -8.82
C HIS A 169 -16.18 -1.99 -7.39
N ASN A 170 -16.72 -3.16 -7.04
CA ASN A 170 -16.31 -3.95 -5.89
C ASN A 170 -15.55 -5.17 -6.42
N LEU A 171 -14.23 -5.12 -6.32
CA LEU A 171 -13.29 -6.18 -6.70
C LEU A 171 -13.22 -7.22 -5.57
N GLY A 172 -14.34 -7.86 -5.29
CA GLY A 172 -14.43 -8.93 -4.30
C GLY A 172 -13.70 -10.19 -4.75
N GLY A 173 -13.36 -11.08 -3.80
CA GLY A 173 -12.79 -12.39 -4.11
C GLY A 173 -11.64 -12.81 -3.20
N HIS A 174 -11.02 -11.86 -2.49
CA HIS A 174 -10.14 -12.19 -1.37
C HIS A 174 -10.93 -12.84 -0.23
N ARG A 175 -10.28 -13.74 0.50
CA ARG A 175 -10.84 -14.47 1.66
C ARG A 175 -10.32 -13.95 3.00
N GLY A 176 -9.37 -13.02 2.96
CA GLY A 176 -8.77 -12.36 4.11
C GLY A 176 -8.64 -10.87 3.86
N GLY A 177 -8.28 -10.11 4.89
CA GLY A 177 -8.10 -8.66 4.77
C GLY A 177 -7.11 -8.31 3.66
N VAL A 178 -7.44 -7.33 2.84
CA VAL A 178 -6.49 -6.77 1.86
C VAL A 178 -5.51 -5.92 2.66
N THR A 179 -4.22 -6.03 2.38
CA THR A 179 -3.15 -5.40 3.18
C THR A 179 -2.35 -4.38 2.40
N CYS A 180 -2.33 -4.51 1.07
CA CYS A 180 -1.52 -3.70 0.18
C CYS A 180 -2.10 -3.67 -1.24
N LEU A 181 -1.81 -2.57 -1.94
CA LEU A 181 -2.18 -2.32 -3.32
C LEU A 181 -0.97 -1.80 -4.08
N SER A 182 -0.89 -2.11 -5.36
CA SER A 182 0.09 -1.52 -6.26
C SER A 182 -0.53 -1.27 -7.63
N VAL A 183 -0.20 -0.15 -8.25
CA VAL A 183 -0.69 0.23 -9.58
C VAL A 183 0.52 0.29 -10.52
N PRO A 184 0.69 -0.69 -11.42
CA PRO A 184 1.74 -0.64 -12.43
C PRO A 184 1.58 0.59 -13.36
N PRO A 185 2.69 1.09 -13.94
CA PRO A 185 2.63 2.16 -14.93
C PRO A 185 1.79 1.77 -16.15
N ALA A 186 1.22 2.76 -16.83
CA ALA A 186 0.31 2.54 -17.96
C ALA A 186 0.94 1.75 -19.11
N GLU A 187 2.25 1.88 -19.33
CA GLU A 187 2.95 1.09 -20.34
C GLU A 187 2.96 -0.40 -20.03
N TYR A 188 3.29 -0.79 -18.78
CA TYR A 188 3.28 -2.18 -18.34
C TYR A 188 1.87 -2.76 -18.31
N CYS A 189 0.87 -1.94 -17.98
CA CYS A 189 -0.54 -2.32 -18.11
C CYS A 189 -0.89 -2.61 -19.58
N ARG A 190 -0.55 -1.72 -20.51
CA ARG A 190 -0.80 -1.90 -21.96
C ARG A 190 -0.13 -3.17 -22.49
N ARG A 191 1.15 -3.40 -22.18
CA ARG A 191 1.88 -4.60 -22.62
C ARG A 191 1.16 -5.89 -22.18
N LEU A 192 0.75 -5.98 -20.91
CA LEU A 192 0.03 -7.15 -20.42
C LEU A 192 -1.41 -7.23 -20.96
N ALA A 193 -2.10 -6.09 -21.07
CA ALA A 193 -3.44 -6.01 -21.65
C ALA A 193 -3.47 -6.52 -23.10
N THR A 194 -2.47 -6.20 -23.93
CA THR A 194 -2.34 -6.74 -25.29
C THR A 194 -2.22 -8.25 -25.30
N VAL A 195 -1.38 -8.82 -24.43
CA VAL A 195 -1.23 -10.29 -24.31
C VAL A 195 -2.53 -10.94 -23.84
N LEU A 196 -3.26 -10.30 -22.93
CA LEU A 196 -4.55 -10.76 -22.41
C LEU A 196 -5.75 -10.41 -23.30
N ARG A 197 -5.54 -9.78 -24.46
CA ARG A 197 -6.59 -9.33 -25.41
C ARG A 197 -7.66 -8.43 -24.74
N LEU A 198 -7.22 -7.56 -23.83
CA LEU A 198 -8.06 -6.55 -23.20
C LEU A 198 -8.13 -5.28 -24.05
N ALA A 199 -9.02 -4.36 -23.70
CA ALA A 199 -9.16 -3.08 -24.38
C ALA A 199 -7.87 -2.25 -24.31
N ASP A 200 -7.63 -1.45 -25.35
CA ASP A 200 -6.50 -0.51 -25.32
C ASP A 200 -6.70 0.53 -24.20
N GLY A 201 -5.62 0.90 -23.54
CA GLY A 201 -5.65 1.79 -22.37
C GLY A 201 -6.15 1.16 -21.07
N GLU A 202 -6.39 -0.16 -21.01
CA GLU A 202 -6.77 -0.83 -19.76
C GLU A 202 -5.72 -0.62 -18.67
N ARG A 203 -6.18 -0.25 -17.47
CA ARG A 203 -5.35 -0.14 -16.28
C ARG A 203 -5.50 -1.40 -15.45
N LEU A 204 -4.36 -1.90 -14.96
CA LEU A 204 -4.32 -3.06 -14.09
C LEU A 204 -3.99 -2.64 -12.66
N VAL A 205 -4.52 -3.38 -11.70
CA VAL A 205 -4.29 -3.18 -10.28
C VAL A 205 -3.84 -4.48 -9.65
N LEU A 206 -2.83 -4.41 -8.80
CA LEU A 206 -2.37 -5.51 -7.97
C LEU A 206 -2.87 -5.33 -6.53
N SER A 207 -3.37 -6.41 -5.94
CA SER A 207 -3.71 -6.47 -4.51
C SER A 207 -3.05 -7.66 -3.84
N GLY A 208 -2.58 -7.44 -2.61
CA GLY A 208 -2.07 -8.47 -1.71
C GLY A 208 -2.95 -8.58 -0.47
N SER A 209 -3.08 -9.79 0.06
CA SER A 209 -3.99 -10.08 1.17
C SER A 209 -3.40 -11.08 2.16
N ALA A 210 -3.98 -11.07 3.35
CA ALA A 210 -3.77 -12.08 4.39
C ALA A 210 -4.28 -13.49 4.00
N ASP A 211 -5.00 -13.64 2.87
CA ASP A 211 -5.35 -14.95 2.31
C ASP A 211 -4.22 -15.62 1.50
N CYS A 212 -3.00 -15.09 1.63
CA CYS A 212 -1.80 -15.50 0.90
C CYS A 212 -1.90 -15.38 -0.62
N CYS A 213 -2.88 -14.65 -1.16
CA CYS A 213 -3.05 -14.46 -2.59
C CYS A 213 -2.66 -13.05 -3.03
N MET A 214 -1.91 -12.97 -4.12
CA MET A 214 -1.77 -11.77 -4.93
C MET A 214 -2.77 -11.84 -6.09
N ARG A 215 -3.56 -10.80 -6.30
CA ARG A 215 -4.53 -10.75 -7.41
C ARG A 215 -4.24 -9.59 -8.35
N THR A 216 -4.51 -9.82 -9.63
CA THR A 216 -4.44 -8.81 -10.69
C THR A 216 -5.84 -8.54 -11.22
N TRP A 217 -6.24 -7.28 -11.26
CA TRP A 217 -7.58 -6.85 -11.63
C TRP A 217 -7.55 -5.90 -12.83
N THR A 218 -8.56 -5.97 -13.67
CA THR A 218 -8.89 -4.90 -14.63
C THR A 218 -9.62 -3.77 -13.93
N LEU A 219 -9.18 -2.54 -14.13
CA LEU A 219 -9.81 -1.38 -13.51
C LEU A 219 -11.15 -1.06 -14.14
N SER A 220 -11.31 -1.25 -15.46
CA SER A 220 -12.51 -0.84 -16.20
C SER A 220 -13.70 -1.79 -16.04
N SER A 221 -13.44 -3.10 -15.91
CA SER A 221 -14.48 -4.12 -15.78
C SER A 221 -14.58 -4.69 -14.36
N GLY A 222 -13.56 -4.44 -13.53
CA GLY A 222 -13.46 -4.96 -12.18
C GLY A 222 -13.27 -6.47 -12.09
N GLN A 223 -12.80 -7.11 -13.16
CA GLN A 223 -12.61 -8.56 -13.20
C GLN A 223 -11.26 -8.96 -12.62
N CYS A 224 -11.24 -10.08 -11.90
CA CYS A 224 -10.00 -10.72 -11.47
C CYS A 224 -9.40 -11.48 -12.65
N MET A 225 -8.29 -11.01 -13.19
CA MET A 225 -7.59 -11.67 -14.30
C MET A 225 -6.74 -12.84 -13.81
N ARG A 226 -6.06 -12.65 -12.68
CA ARG A 226 -5.15 -13.65 -12.11
C ARG A 226 -5.23 -13.64 -10.60
N SER A 227 -4.98 -14.82 -10.02
CA SER A 227 -4.86 -15.02 -8.58
C SER A 227 -3.70 -15.98 -8.35
N VAL A 228 -2.62 -15.47 -7.77
CA VAL A 228 -1.38 -16.20 -7.50
C VAL A 228 -1.30 -16.49 -6.01
N TYR A 229 -1.12 -17.75 -5.65
CA TYR A 229 -0.92 -18.15 -4.26
C TYR A 229 0.56 -18.05 -3.90
N THR A 230 0.88 -17.26 -2.88
CA THR A 230 2.26 -16.91 -2.47
C THR A 230 2.77 -17.74 -1.28
N PHE A 231 1.94 -18.65 -0.77
CA PHE A 231 2.18 -19.51 0.40
C PHE A 231 2.28 -18.79 1.76
N ASN A 232 2.51 -17.48 1.80
CA ASN A 232 2.56 -16.69 3.03
C ASN A 232 1.59 -15.51 2.94
N ALA A 233 1.12 -15.00 4.08
CA ALA A 233 0.26 -13.83 4.08
C ALA A 233 1.05 -12.63 3.53
N ILE A 234 0.45 -11.87 2.62
CA ILE A 234 1.13 -10.73 2.00
C ILE A 234 0.96 -9.53 2.93
N ALA A 235 2.06 -8.97 3.41
CA ALA A 235 2.09 -7.79 4.26
C ALA A 235 2.28 -6.50 3.43
N SER A 236 3.09 -6.56 2.37
CA SER A 236 3.38 -5.44 1.47
C SER A 236 3.54 -5.92 0.03
N LEU A 237 3.33 -4.99 -0.91
CA LEU A 237 3.36 -5.26 -2.36
C LEU A 237 3.84 -4.01 -3.09
N CYS A 238 4.73 -4.20 -4.06
CA CYS A 238 5.22 -3.13 -4.92
C CYS A 238 5.39 -3.63 -6.36
N PHE A 239 5.18 -2.74 -7.33
CA PHE A 239 5.53 -3.01 -8.72
C PHE A 239 6.86 -2.31 -9.03
N VAL A 240 7.78 -3.02 -9.67
CA VAL A 240 9.05 -2.48 -10.14
C VAL A 240 9.03 -2.42 -11.66
N ALA A 241 9.18 -1.21 -12.19
CA ALA A 241 9.07 -0.89 -13.61
C ALA A 241 10.42 -1.00 -14.32
N GLU A 242 11.07 -2.16 -14.18
CA GLU A 242 12.40 -2.44 -14.74
C GLU A 242 12.35 -3.66 -15.66
N GLY A 243 12.96 -3.56 -16.84
CA GLY A 243 12.91 -4.62 -17.85
C GLY A 243 11.46 -4.99 -18.21
N GLU A 244 11.12 -6.28 -18.09
CA GLU A 244 9.76 -6.79 -18.34
C GLU A 244 8.75 -6.49 -17.21
N GLY A 245 9.23 -5.93 -16.11
CA GLY A 245 8.42 -5.55 -14.95
C GLY A 245 8.24 -6.71 -13.98
N TYR A 246 8.21 -6.38 -12.69
CA TYR A 246 8.10 -7.35 -11.61
C TYR A 246 7.11 -6.90 -10.55
N ALA A 247 6.34 -7.85 -10.03
CA ALA A 247 5.62 -7.65 -8.77
C ALA A 247 6.46 -8.24 -7.64
N VAL A 248 6.66 -7.48 -6.57
CA VAL A 248 7.41 -7.94 -5.39
C VAL A 248 6.48 -7.94 -4.19
N THR A 249 6.34 -9.11 -3.56
CA THR A 249 5.53 -9.31 -2.34
C THR A 249 6.43 -9.49 -1.13
N GLY A 250 6.10 -8.83 -0.03
CA GLY A 250 6.70 -9.04 1.28
C GLY A 250 5.72 -9.76 2.20
N SER A 251 6.18 -10.81 2.88
CA SER A 251 5.33 -11.61 3.77
C SER A 251 5.34 -11.12 5.21
N ASP A 252 4.39 -11.64 6.00
CA ASP A 252 4.36 -11.53 7.47
C ASP A 252 5.52 -12.25 8.19
N ALA A 253 6.24 -13.14 7.49
CA ALA A 253 7.39 -13.89 8.01
C ALA A 253 8.74 -13.41 7.43
N GLY A 254 8.83 -12.17 6.95
CA GLY A 254 10.09 -11.56 6.50
C GLY A 254 10.62 -12.02 5.13
N LYS A 255 9.81 -12.78 4.36
CA LYS A 255 10.19 -13.29 3.04
C LYS A 255 9.79 -12.29 1.95
N LEU A 256 10.72 -12.02 1.04
CA LEU A 256 10.45 -11.35 -0.24
C LEU A 256 10.28 -12.39 -1.34
N GLN A 257 9.32 -12.17 -2.22
CA GLN A 257 9.14 -12.97 -3.43
C GLN A 257 8.98 -12.06 -4.63
N VAL A 258 9.68 -12.38 -5.71
CA VAL A 258 9.67 -11.64 -6.96
C VAL A 258 8.93 -12.45 -8.00
N TRP A 259 7.96 -11.82 -8.64
CA TRP A 259 7.06 -12.43 -9.61
C TRP A 259 7.19 -11.71 -10.95
N GLY A 260 7.44 -12.44 -12.03
CA GLY A 260 7.48 -11.87 -13.37
C GLY A 260 6.12 -11.28 -13.73
N TRP A 261 6.06 -10.04 -14.23
CA TRP A 261 4.77 -9.37 -14.46
C TRP A 261 3.91 -10.09 -15.52
N ARG A 262 4.57 -10.56 -16.59
CA ARG A 262 3.90 -11.20 -17.73
C ARG A 262 3.36 -12.58 -17.38
N ASP A 263 4.21 -13.44 -16.84
CA ASP A 263 3.90 -14.86 -16.65
C ASP A 263 3.38 -15.16 -15.24
N GLN A 264 3.60 -14.23 -14.29
CA GLN A 264 3.20 -14.34 -12.88
C GLN A 264 3.79 -15.56 -12.17
N GLU A 265 4.94 -16.02 -12.67
CA GLU A 265 5.75 -17.05 -12.05
C GLU A 265 6.71 -16.45 -11.02
N ASN A 266 7.01 -17.22 -9.98
CA ASN A 266 7.98 -16.83 -8.96
C ASN A 266 9.40 -16.95 -9.55
N CYS A 267 10.06 -15.82 -9.74
CA CYS A 267 11.45 -15.79 -10.22
C CYS A 267 12.43 -16.03 -9.07
N GLN A 268 12.13 -15.49 -7.88
CA GLN A 268 13.04 -15.52 -6.75
C GLN A 268 12.31 -15.41 -5.42
N SER A 269 12.85 -16.07 -4.41
CA SER A 269 12.35 -16.07 -3.04
C SER A 269 13.52 -15.88 -2.07
N VAL A 270 13.48 -14.82 -1.25
CA VAL A 270 14.58 -14.44 -0.35
C VAL A 270 14.05 -14.22 1.06
N ASN A 271 14.68 -14.82 2.07
CA ASN A 271 14.42 -14.49 3.46
C ASN A 271 15.18 -13.20 3.81
N ALA A 272 14.51 -12.07 3.65
CA ALA A 272 15.11 -10.75 3.75
C ALA A 272 15.18 -10.23 5.20
N HIS A 273 14.13 -10.50 5.97
CA HIS A 273 13.91 -9.94 7.30
C HIS A 273 13.58 -11.06 8.31
N SER A 274 13.69 -10.78 9.60
CA SER A 274 13.32 -11.73 10.66
C SER A 274 11.86 -11.62 11.10
N ASP A 275 11.15 -10.59 10.64
CA ASP A 275 9.76 -10.31 10.95
C ASP A 275 9.04 -9.72 9.71
N ALA A 276 7.74 -9.44 9.81
CA ALA A 276 6.88 -8.97 8.73
C ALA A 276 7.51 -7.85 7.89
N VAL A 277 7.43 -7.97 6.57
CA VAL A 277 7.84 -6.93 5.62
C VAL A 277 6.66 -5.99 5.42
N ASP A 278 6.61 -4.93 6.21
CA ASP A 278 5.47 -4.02 6.28
C ASP A 278 5.45 -2.93 5.21
N ALA A 279 6.61 -2.64 4.62
CA ALA A 279 6.73 -1.63 3.57
C ALA A 279 7.63 -2.09 2.43
N LEU A 280 7.14 -1.86 1.21
CA LEU A 280 7.88 -2.04 -0.04
C LEU A 280 7.64 -0.83 -0.93
N GLN A 281 8.72 -0.27 -1.47
CA GLN A 281 8.65 0.79 -2.47
C GLN A 281 9.79 0.67 -3.48
N SER A 282 9.50 0.95 -4.74
CA SER A 282 10.48 1.02 -5.82
C SER A 282 10.82 2.47 -6.18
N GLN A 283 12.06 2.69 -6.59
CA GLN A 283 12.54 3.94 -7.17
C GLN A 283 13.53 3.62 -8.29
N GLY A 284 13.01 3.55 -9.52
CA GLY A 284 13.78 3.02 -10.66
C GLY A 284 14.25 1.58 -10.36
N PRO A 285 15.56 1.28 -10.51
CA PRO A 285 16.09 -0.05 -10.27
C PRO A 285 16.19 -0.42 -8.80
N LEU A 286 15.98 0.53 -7.88
CA LEU A 286 16.09 0.26 -6.46
C LEU A 286 14.75 -0.21 -5.89
N LEU A 287 14.81 -1.22 -5.04
CA LEU A 287 13.71 -1.64 -4.17
C LEU A 287 14.13 -1.41 -2.72
N PHE A 288 13.23 -0.83 -1.93
CA PHE A 288 13.38 -0.65 -0.49
C PHE A 288 12.38 -1.55 0.23
N SER A 289 12.86 -2.38 1.14
CA SER A 289 12.03 -3.19 2.04
C SER A 289 12.26 -2.79 3.49
N GLY A 290 11.18 -2.58 4.22
CA GLY A 290 11.23 -2.28 5.65
C GLY A 290 10.36 -3.24 6.44
N SER A 291 10.84 -3.60 7.62
CA SER A 291 10.23 -4.64 8.45
C SER A 291 9.94 -4.18 9.88
N THR A 292 9.01 -4.86 10.53
CA THR A 292 8.75 -4.78 11.97
C THR A 292 9.98 -5.06 12.82
N ASP A 293 10.94 -5.83 12.28
CA ASP A 293 12.25 -6.04 12.93
C ASP A 293 13.11 -4.76 13.05
N GLY A 294 12.60 -3.64 12.52
CA GLY A 294 13.24 -2.33 12.53
C GLY A 294 14.25 -2.14 11.41
N SER A 295 14.59 -3.18 10.64
CA SER A 295 15.59 -3.09 9.59
C SER A 295 15.03 -2.60 8.26
N ILE A 296 15.87 -1.88 7.51
CA ILE A 296 15.63 -1.46 6.13
C ILE A 296 16.68 -2.13 5.23
N CYS A 297 16.23 -2.82 4.20
CA CYS A 297 17.09 -3.38 3.16
C CYS A 297 16.89 -2.63 1.84
N VAL A 298 17.99 -2.35 1.16
CA VAL A 298 18.03 -1.77 -0.18
C VAL A 298 18.52 -2.83 -1.15
N TRP A 299 17.80 -2.97 -2.25
CA TRP A 299 18.05 -3.96 -3.28
C TRP A 299 18.16 -3.30 -4.65
N GLU A 300 18.88 -3.96 -5.55
CA GLU A 300 18.99 -3.61 -6.97
C GLU A 300 18.25 -4.66 -7.79
N MET A 301 17.37 -4.18 -8.68
CA MET A 301 16.69 -4.99 -9.67
C MET A 301 17.57 -5.11 -10.91
N GLN A 302 18.05 -6.32 -11.16
CA GLN A 302 18.85 -6.66 -12.31
C GLN A 302 17.96 -7.07 -13.49
N HIS A 303 18.35 -6.64 -14.69
CA HIS A 303 17.63 -6.94 -15.93
C HIS A 303 17.93 -8.33 -16.51
N GLN A 304 19.02 -8.97 -16.09
CA GLN A 304 19.49 -10.24 -16.65
C GLN A 304 19.86 -11.19 -15.52
N GLY A 305 19.13 -12.30 -15.41
CA GLY A 305 19.38 -13.34 -14.43
C GLY A 305 18.09 -14.06 -14.02
N ALA A 306 18.24 -15.29 -13.53
CA ALA A 306 17.13 -16.02 -12.90
C ALA A 306 16.69 -15.36 -11.58
N GLU A 307 17.63 -14.69 -10.90
CA GLU A 307 17.44 -14.00 -9.63
C GLU A 307 17.56 -12.48 -9.83
N PRO A 308 16.45 -11.77 -10.11
CA PRO A 308 16.49 -10.35 -10.45
C PRO A 308 16.80 -9.45 -9.24
N LEU A 309 16.58 -9.89 -8.00
CA LEU A 309 16.75 -9.07 -6.81
C LEU A 309 18.10 -9.31 -6.15
N ARG A 310 18.94 -8.27 -6.12
CA ARG A 310 20.27 -8.29 -5.51
C ARG A 310 20.32 -7.42 -4.26
N PRO A 311 20.82 -7.92 -3.12
CA PRO A 311 21.01 -7.07 -1.94
C PRO A 311 22.14 -6.05 -2.18
N LEU A 312 21.88 -4.78 -1.84
CA LEU A 312 22.89 -3.72 -1.85
C LEU A 312 23.33 -3.35 -0.44
N ARG A 313 22.37 -3.03 0.44
CA ARG A 313 22.63 -2.57 1.80
C ARG A 313 21.55 -3.05 2.75
N ARG A 314 21.91 -3.22 4.01
CA ARG A 314 21.00 -3.49 5.12
C ARG A 314 21.37 -2.57 6.28
N TRP A 315 20.37 -1.91 6.82
CA TRP A 315 20.46 -1.07 8.01
C TRP A 315 19.58 -1.70 9.07
N GLY A 316 20.20 -2.17 10.16
CA GLY A 316 19.47 -2.80 11.24
C GLY A 316 18.80 -1.77 12.16
N PRO A 317 18.05 -2.27 13.15
CA PRO A 317 17.38 -1.44 14.16
C PRO A 317 18.31 -0.48 14.91
N GLU A 318 19.58 -0.85 15.06
CA GLU A 318 20.63 -0.04 15.69
C GLU A 318 20.93 1.26 14.93
N VAL A 319 20.63 1.31 13.63
CA VAL A 319 20.79 2.51 12.80
C VAL A 319 19.46 3.22 12.62
N THR A 320 18.39 2.49 12.30
CA THR A 320 17.10 3.08 11.96
C THR A 320 16.37 3.63 13.19
N CYS A 321 16.69 3.12 14.39
CA CYS A 321 16.00 3.37 15.65
C CYS A 321 14.49 3.05 15.56
N CYS A 322 14.09 2.12 14.68
CA CYS A 322 12.69 1.79 14.38
C CYS A 322 12.10 0.65 15.23
N VAL A 323 12.86 0.06 16.18
CA VAL A 323 12.36 -1.04 17.04
C VAL A 323 11.18 -0.57 17.88
N GLY A 324 10.11 -1.35 17.96
CA GLY A 324 9.04 -1.13 18.92
C GLY A 324 9.56 -1.34 20.35
N GLY A 325 9.71 -0.25 21.10
CA GLY A 325 9.53 -0.34 22.56
C GLY A 325 8.08 -0.76 22.82
N GLY A 326 7.86 -1.56 23.86
CA GLY A 326 6.62 -2.27 24.11
C GLY A 326 5.33 -1.44 23.96
N ASP A 327 4.27 -2.18 23.62
CA ASP A 327 2.84 -1.83 23.72
C ASP A 327 2.17 -0.95 22.66
N VAL A 328 2.89 -0.32 21.73
CA VAL A 328 2.24 0.31 20.55
C VAL A 328 2.82 -0.26 19.26
N GLY A 329 2.25 -1.40 18.83
CA GLY A 329 2.59 -2.12 17.59
C GLY A 329 2.33 -1.31 16.32
N GLY A 330 3.17 -0.31 16.07
CA GLY A 330 3.15 0.55 14.90
C GLY A 330 3.78 -0.15 13.70
N ARG A 331 3.02 -0.23 12.60
CA ARG A 331 3.49 -0.76 11.32
C ARG A 331 4.57 0.17 10.75
N LEU A 332 5.71 -0.37 10.30
CA LEU A 332 6.71 0.45 9.63
C LEU A 332 6.21 0.87 8.24
N ARG A 333 6.20 2.16 7.94
CA ARG A 333 5.97 2.72 6.59
C ARG A 333 7.18 3.50 6.13
N LEU A 334 7.48 3.43 4.84
CA LEU A 334 8.60 4.15 4.24
C LEU A 334 8.19 4.94 3.00
N SER A 335 8.92 6.02 2.74
CA SER A 335 8.90 6.75 1.48
C SER A 335 10.34 7.02 1.03
N ALA A 336 10.79 6.42 -0.07
CA ALA A 336 12.14 6.61 -0.63
C ALA A 336 12.16 7.73 -1.68
N ARG A 337 13.23 8.54 -1.66
CA ARG A 337 13.52 9.61 -2.62
C ARG A 337 15.02 9.85 -2.74
N GLY A 338 15.58 9.54 -3.90
CA GLY A 338 17.00 9.75 -4.18
C GLY A 338 17.88 8.93 -3.24
N ASP A 339 18.66 9.62 -2.42
CA ASP A 339 19.53 9.11 -1.36
C ASP A 339 18.82 8.92 -0.01
N ARG A 340 17.58 9.40 0.13
CA ARG A 340 16.87 9.41 1.41
C ARG A 340 15.72 8.41 1.46
N VAL A 341 15.49 7.86 2.64
CA VAL A 341 14.32 7.06 2.99
C VAL A 341 13.70 7.66 4.23
N PHE A 342 12.47 8.16 4.08
CA PHE A 342 11.66 8.67 5.17
C PHE A 342 10.92 7.50 5.82
N LEU A 343 10.97 7.38 7.14
CA LEU A 343 10.40 6.26 7.90
C LEU A 343 9.40 6.78 8.94
N ALA A 344 8.22 6.16 8.95
CA ALA A 344 7.21 6.29 10.00
C ALA A 344 7.12 4.96 10.75
N CYS A 345 7.41 4.98 12.06
CA CYS A 345 7.51 3.79 12.91
C CYS A 345 6.66 3.91 14.18
N GLY A 346 5.48 4.53 14.08
CA GLY A 346 4.56 4.65 15.23
C GLY A 346 5.02 5.64 16.31
N ARG A 347 6.02 6.47 16.03
CA ARG A 347 6.58 7.48 16.94
C ARG A 347 6.12 8.89 16.55
N ALA A 348 6.40 9.87 17.41
CA ALA A 348 6.14 11.29 17.20
C ALA A 348 7.02 11.94 16.10
N THR A 349 7.95 11.19 15.52
CA THR A 349 8.99 11.71 14.62
C THR A 349 9.07 10.87 13.36
N ILE A 350 9.39 11.52 12.24
CA ILE A 350 9.80 10.85 11.01
C ILE A 350 11.32 10.67 11.04
N ARG A 351 11.82 9.47 10.74
CA ARG A 351 13.27 9.26 10.58
C ARG A 351 13.65 9.47 9.12
N VAL A 352 14.76 10.15 8.87
CA VAL A 352 15.30 10.38 7.53
C VAL A 352 16.63 9.65 7.45
N LEU A 353 16.62 8.49 6.80
CA LEU A 353 17.80 7.65 6.57
C LEU A 353 18.42 8.03 5.23
N ASP A 354 19.68 8.44 5.22
CA ASP A 354 20.51 8.41 4.02
C ASP A 354 20.98 6.96 3.81
N TRP A 355 20.44 6.29 2.79
CA TRP A 355 20.62 4.84 2.68
C TRP A 355 22.02 4.46 2.18
N GLN A 356 22.76 5.38 1.57
CA GLN A 356 24.13 5.15 1.12
C GLN A 356 25.11 5.22 2.29
N THR A 357 24.95 6.20 3.18
CA THR A 357 25.87 6.49 4.29
C THR A 357 25.44 5.84 5.61
N GLY A 358 24.16 5.53 5.77
CA GLY A 358 23.59 5.06 7.03
C GLY A 358 23.33 6.17 8.04
N THR A 359 23.47 7.44 7.65
CA THR A 359 23.17 8.56 8.56
C THR A 359 21.68 8.69 8.74
N VAL A 360 21.22 8.78 9.99
CA VAL A 360 19.81 8.98 10.33
C VAL A 360 19.64 10.32 10.99
N ARG A 361 18.66 11.08 10.51
CA ARG A 361 18.21 12.34 11.13
C ARG A 361 16.78 12.19 11.61
N ARG A 362 16.43 12.94 12.65
CA ARG A 362 15.08 13.00 13.20
C ARG A 362 14.36 14.23 12.67
N LEU A 363 13.19 14.05 12.09
CA LEU A 363 12.29 15.12 11.70
C LEU A 363 11.11 15.13 12.68
N THR A 364 10.99 16.18 13.48
CA THR A 364 9.90 16.35 14.44
C THR A 364 8.58 16.49 13.69
N ASN A 365 7.67 15.54 13.88
CA ASN A 365 6.37 15.55 13.23
C ASN A 365 5.24 15.91 14.20
N HIS A 366 5.41 15.68 15.50
CA HIS A 366 4.46 16.11 16.52
C HIS A 366 5.12 17.04 17.52
N SER A 367 4.34 17.97 18.06
CA SER A 367 4.73 18.77 19.23
C SER A 367 4.45 18.06 20.56
N SER A 368 3.74 16.92 20.52
CA SER A 368 3.35 16.10 21.67
C SER A 368 4.17 14.80 21.69
N THR A 369 4.57 14.35 22.89
CA THR A 369 5.27 13.07 23.09
C THR A 369 4.35 11.87 22.89
N ALA A 370 3.03 12.05 23.03
CA ALA A 370 2.02 11.02 22.76
C ALA A 370 1.61 10.96 21.27
N GLY A 371 2.35 11.65 20.41
CA GLY A 371 2.13 11.68 18.97
C GLY A 371 2.55 10.39 18.28
N VAL A 372 1.73 9.93 17.36
CA VAL A 372 1.99 8.77 16.50
C VAL A 372 1.94 9.14 15.03
N THR A 373 3.03 8.86 14.32
CA THR A 373 3.14 8.96 12.87
C THR A 373 3.01 7.57 12.25
N ASP A 374 1.87 7.32 11.59
CA ASP A 374 1.54 6.03 10.99
C ASP A 374 1.94 5.92 9.51
N CYS A 375 1.98 7.05 8.79
CA CYS A 375 2.29 7.06 7.39
C CYS A 375 3.09 8.30 6.99
N VAL A 376 3.92 8.09 5.98
CA VAL A 376 4.71 9.12 5.33
C VAL A 376 4.57 8.94 3.82
N ASN A 377 4.41 10.04 3.10
CA ASN A 377 4.31 10.05 1.64
C ASN A 377 4.83 11.39 1.11
N GLN A 378 4.99 11.50 -0.19
CA GLN A 378 5.60 12.64 -0.84
C GLN A 378 4.93 12.93 -2.18
N ILE A 379 4.93 14.21 -2.53
CA ILE A 379 4.66 14.74 -3.85
C ILE A 379 5.85 15.61 -4.27
N PRO A 380 5.94 16.07 -5.53
CA PRO A 380 6.98 16.99 -5.93
C PRO A 380 7.07 18.20 -4.98
N GLY A 381 8.21 18.37 -4.33
CA GLY A 381 8.51 19.49 -3.43
C GLY A 381 7.94 19.40 -2.01
N VAL A 382 7.12 18.39 -1.68
CA VAL A 382 6.47 18.30 -0.35
C VAL A 382 6.48 16.86 0.20
N LEU A 383 6.90 16.73 1.45
CA LEU A 383 6.75 15.53 2.28
C LEU A 383 5.54 15.71 3.20
N SER A 384 4.73 14.68 3.36
CA SER A 384 3.57 14.65 4.24
C SER A 384 3.69 13.54 5.27
N GLY A 385 3.47 13.85 6.55
CA GLY A 385 3.41 12.89 7.65
C GLY A 385 2.05 12.91 8.34
N SER A 386 1.42 11.75 8.52
CA SER A 386 0.23 11.68 9.37
C SER A 386 0.59 11.93 10.82
N CYS A 387 -0.32 12.55 11.54
CA CYS A 387 -0.16 12.83 12.95
C CYS A 387 -1.44 12.44 13.68
N PHE A 388 -1.39 11.45 14.56
CA PHE A 388 -2.44 11.14 15.52
C PHE A 388 -1.95 11.35 16.95
N ASP A 389 -2.67 12.13 17.76
CA ASP A 389 -2.35 12.27 19.18
C ASP A 389 -3.17 11.26 19.99
N LEU A 390 -2.50 10.35 20.70
CA LEU A 390 -3.16 9.28 21.47
C LEU A 390 -3.96 9.82 22.66
N THR A 391 -3.61 11.00 23.18
CA THR A 391 -4.27 11.60 24.35
C THR A 391 -5.53 12.37 23.97
N THR A 392 -5.49 13.11 22.86
CA THR A 392 -6.63 13.94 22.42
C THR A 392 -7.52 13.22 21.40
N GLY A 393 -6.98 12.22 20.70
CA GLY A 393 -7.65 11.57 19.57
C GLY A 393 -7.71 12.44 18.31
N GLU A 394 -6.98 13.55 18.27
CA GLU A 394 -6.97 14.47 17.13
C GLU A 394 -6.01 13.97 16.03
N SER A 395 -6.46 14.06 14.77
CA SER A 395 -5.63 13.77 13.60
C SER A 395 -5.28 15.04 12.84
N THR A 396 -4.03 15.17 12.43
CA THR A 396 -3.54 16.22 11.54
C THR A 396 -2.61 15.65 10.47
N LEU A 397 -2.36 16.41 9.42
CA LEU A 397 -1.39 16.08 8.38
C LEU A 397 -0.36 17.22 8.31
N ASN A 398 0.90 16.90 8.61
CA ASN A 398 1.98 17.88 8.60
C ASN A 398 2.73 17.81 7.29
N LEU A 399 3.02 18.99 6.72
CA LEU A 399 3.71 19.15 5.46
C LEU A 399 5.09 19.76 5.68
N PHE A 400 6.08 19.26 4.94
CA PHE A 400 7.46 19.72 4.97
C PHE A 400 7.96 19.96 3.54
N SER A 401 8.81 20.95 3.34
CA SER A 401 9.45 21.19 2.04
C SER A 401 10.44 20.09 1.71
N LEU A 402 10.61 19.77 0.44
CA LEU A 402 11.69 18.92 -0.05
C LEU A 402 12.63 19.73 -0.95
N PRO A 403 13.95 19.51 -0.87
CA PRO A 403 14.64 18.44 -0.12
C PRO A 403 15.01 18.78 1.34
N GLU A 404 14.90 20.03 1.80
CA GLU A 404 15.43 20.49 3.09
C GLU A 404 14.65 19.99 4.30
N CYS A 405 13.45 19.43 4.11
CA CYS A 405 12.58 18.93 5.17
C CYS A 405 12.15 20.02 6.18
N ARG A 406 11.99 21.26 5.73
CA ARG A 406 11.56 22.38 6.58
C ARG A 406 10.04 22.35 6.73
N TYR A 407 9.55 22.49 7.95
CA TYR A 407 8.11 22.53 8.22
C TYR A 407 7.41 23.65 7.43
N LEU A 408 6.31 23.30 6.77
CA LEU A 408 5.46 24.23 6.02
C LEU A 408 4.24 24.61 6.84
N ILE A 409 3.36 23.64 7.07
CA ILE A 409 2.05 23.82 7.70
C ILE A 409 1.51 22.51 8.28
N SER A 410 0.49 22.62 9.12
CA SER A 410 -0.36 21.53 9.59
C SER A 410 -1.77 21.68 9.04
N LEU A 411 -2.31 20.60 8.47
CA LEU A 411 -3.67 20.52 7.98
C LEU A 411 -4.53 19.71 8.96
N SER A 412 -5.66 20.27 9.38
CA SER A 412 -6.58 19.61 10.31
C SER A 412 -8.04 19.85 9.93
N SER A 413 -8.93 18.99 10.40
CA SER A 413 -10.39 19.13 10.29
C SER A 413 -11.04 18.59 11.56
N SER A 414 -12.27 19.01 11.89
CA SER A 414 -12.91 18.77 13.19
C SER A 414 -13.09 17.29 13.54
N ASP A 415 -13.16 16.42 12.54
CA ASP A 415 -13.50 15.01 12.70
C ASP A 415 -12.60 14.10 11.86
N LEU A 416 -11.33 14.49 11.68
CA LEU A 416 -10.41 13.72 10.86
C LEU A 416 -10.01 12.41 11.58
N PRO A 417 -10.27 11.23 10.99
CA PRO A 417 -9.90 9.95 11.61
C PRO A 417 -8.40 9.69 11.51
N ARG A 418 -7.90 8.80 12.37
CA ARG A 418 -6.51 8.32 12.31
C ARG A 418 -6.19 7.78 10.92
N ILE A 419 -5.11 8.29 10.33
CA ILE A 419 -4.71 8.01 8.95
C ILE A 419 -3.73 6.85 8.94
N PHE A 420 -4.15 5.66 8.50
CA PHE A 420 -3.31 4.47 8.38
C PHE A 420 -2.66 4.31 7.01
N CYS A 421 -3.26 4.89 5.97
CA CYS A 421 -2.73 4.86 4.62
C CYS A 421 -3.05 6.14 3.86
N PHE A 422 -2.21 6.48 2.90
CA PHE A 422 -2.25 7.76 2.22
C PHE A 422 -1.69 7.62 0.80
N ALA A 423 -2.37 8.23 -0.18
CA ALA A 423 -1.86 8.36 -1.54
C ALA A 423 -2.12 9.78 -2.05
N ALA A 424 -1.11 10.43 -2.61
CA ALA A 424 -1.20 11.77 -3.16
C ALA A 424 -0.79 11.82 -4.63
N TRP A 425 -1.40 12.74 -5.37
CA TRP A 425 -1.11 12.99 -6.77
C TRP A 425 -1.44 14.44 -7.15
N LEU A 426 -1.01 14.83 -8.34
CA LEU A 426 -1.36 16.11 -8.94
C LEU A 426 -2.46 15.90 -9.98
N THR A 427 -3.44 16.80 -10.01
CA THR A 427 -4.40 16.86 -11.10
C THR A 427 -3.71 17.35 -12.38
N PRO A 428 -4.28 17.11 -13.58
CA PRO A 428 -3.74 17.66 -14.82
C PRO A 428 -3.65 19.20 -14.83
N SER A 429 -4.43 19.87 -13.98
CA SER A 429 -4.39 21.33 -13.80
C SER A 429 -3.33 21.80 -12.79
N GLY A 430 -2.50 20.89 -12.25
CA GLY A 430 -1.47 21.19 -11.24
C GLY A 430 -1.99 21.33 -9.81
N GLY A 431 -3.26 21.01 -9.54
CA GLY A 431 -3.82 21.05 -8.19
C GLY A 431 -3.47 19.80 -7.38
N HIS A 432 -3.29 19.95 -6.08
CA HIS A 432 -3.04 18.86 -5.16
C HIS A 432 -4.32 18.06 -4.89
N ARG A 433 -4.22 16.74 -5.00
CA ARG A 433 -5.27 15.83 -4.60
C ARG A 433 -4.66 14.64 -3.87
N TRP A 434 -5.27 14.25 -2.76
CA TRP A 434 -4.84 13.05 -2.06
C TRP A 434 -6.01 12.35 -1.39
N VAL A 435 -5.79 11.11 -1.00
CA VAL A 435 -6.74 10.29 -0.28
C VAL A 435 -6.08 9.74 0.97
N THR A 436 -6.80 9.87 2.08
CA THR A 436 -6.46 9.29 3.37
C THR A 436 -7.40 8.13 3.65
N GLY A 437 -6.86 7.01 4.09
CA GLY A 437 -7.62 5.84 4.51
C GLY A 437 -7.33 5.48 5.96
N GLY A 438 -8.38 5.09 6.67
CA GLY A 438 -8.31 4.54 8.01
C GLY A 438 -9.66 3.94 8.37
N ARG A 439 -10.36 4.50 9.36
CA ARG A 439 -11.77 4.16 9.59
C ARG A 439 -12.68 4.64 8.45
N GLU A 440 -12.31 5.75 7.81
CA GLU A 440 -12.99 6.32 6.67
C GLU A 440 -12.03 6.52 5.50
N LEU A 441 -12.59 6.60 4.29
CA LEU A 441 -11.85 6.93 3.08
C LEU A 441 -12.20 8.35 2.67
N ILE A 442 -11.25 9.28 2.80
CA ILE A 442 -11.50 10.72 2.61
C ILE A 442 -10.61 11.23 1.48
N VAL A 443 -11.24 11.81 0.46
CA VAL A 443 -10.56 12.52 -0.63
C VAL A 443 -10.44 13.99 -0.27
N TRP A 444 -9.24 14.51 -0.43
CA TRP A 444 -8.90 15.91 -0.25
C TRP A 444 -8.64 16.50 -1.63
N GLU A 445 -9.36 17.56 -1.95
CA GLU A 445 -9.24 18.24 -3.23
C GLU A 445 -8.88 19.70 -3.01
N GLN A 446 -7.73 20.12 -3.54
CA GLN A 446 -7.32 21.52 -3.51
C GLN A 446 -8.33 22.36 -4.31
N LEU A 447 -8.79 23.42 -3.68
CA LEU A 447 -9.71 24.39 -4.25
C LEU A 447 -8.94 25.60 -4.79
N PRO A 448 -9.48 26.30 -5.80
CA PRO A 448 -8.96 27.59 -6.22
C PRO A 448 -9.06 28.63 -5.10
N ASP A 449 -8.21 29.66 -5.15
CA ASP A 449 -8.12 30.72 -4.13
C ASP A 449 -9.45 31.42 -3.84
N ASN A 450 -10.33 31.53 -4.84
CA ASN A 450 -11.63 32.20 -4.74
C ASN A 450 -12.71 31.36 -4.02
N ALA A 451 -12.40 30.13 -3.60
CA ALA A 451 -13.37 29.27 -2.94
C ALA A 451 -13.80 29.82 -1.58
N LYS A 452 -15.13 29.86 -1.35
CA LYS A 452 -15.74 30.40 -0.13
C LYS A 452 -15.95 29.35 0.98
N ARG A 453 -16.07 28.07 0.63
CA ARG A 453 -16.29 26.97 1.57
C ARG A 453 -15.08 26.05 1.57
N VAL A 454 -14.48 25.86 2.74
CA VAL A 454 -13.26 25.08 2.97
C VAL A 454 -13.53 24.21 4.20
N ASP A 455 -13.14 22.94 4.13
CA ASP A 455 -13.41 21.97 5.21
C ASP A 455 -12.17 21.70 6.08
N VAL A 456 -11.01 22.22 5.64
CA VAL A 456 -9.70 22.03 6.26
C VAL A 456 -9.19 23.36 6.80
N SER A 457 -8.78 23.36 8.06
CA SER A 457 -8.05 24.47 8.67
C SER A 457 -6.55 24.29 8.47
N VAL A 458 -5.89 25.33 7.98
CA VAL A 458 -4.43 25.43 7.90
C VAL A 458 -3.92 26.07 9.18
N ARG A 459 -2.95 25.44 9.85
CA ARG A 459 -2.31 25.94 11.06
C ARG A 459 -0.80 26.00 10.85
N CYS A 460 -0.16 27.00 11.46
CA CYS A 460 1.30 27.03 11.59
C CYS A 460 1.63 26.78 13.06
N ASP A 461 2.26 25.64 13.36
CA ASP A 461 2.77 25.37 14.70
C ASP A 461 4.21 25.90 14.81
N SER A 462 4.37 27.03 15.48
CA SER A 462 5.68 27.65 15.70
C SER A 462 6.66 26.76 16.47
N ARG A 463 6.20 25.71 17.16
CA ARG A 463 7.07 24.74 17.84
C ARG A 463 7.77 23.80 16.86
N LEU A 464 7.21 23.62 15.67
CA LEU A 464 7.82 22.86 14.58
C LEU A 464 8.71 23.75 13.70
N ASP A 465 8.54 25.08 13.79
CA ASP A 465 9.43 26.04 13.14
C ASP A 465 10.79 26.09 13.85
N GLY A 466 11.86 25.76 13.13
CA GLY A 466 13.24 25.91 13.61
C GLY A 466 13.87 24.67 14.27
N LEU A 467 13.11 23.58 14.45
CA LEU A 467 13.69 22.27 14.78
C LEU A 467 14.33 21.69 13.52
N LEU A 468 15.59 22.10 13.26
CA LEU A 468 16.42 21.44 12.27
C LEU A 468 16.64 19.98 12.70
N ALA A 469 16.79 19.10 11.71
CA ALA A 469 16.95 17.68 11.95
C ALA A 469 18.26 17.41 12.71
N ASP A 470 18.20 17.38 14.04
CA ASP A 470 19.36 17.15 14.89
C ASP A 470 19.94 15.77 14.61
N SER A 471 21.24 15.76 14.37
CA SER A 471 22.05 14.56 14.17
C SER A 471 22.66 14.14 15.49
N ASP A 472 21.86 13.66 16.44
CA ASP A 472 22.40 13.19 17.70
C ASP A 472 22.32 11.67 17.84
N ARG A 473 23.52 11.12 18.06
CA ARG A 473 23.79 9.80 18.63
C ARG A 473 22.98 9.69 19.93
N ASP A 474 22.23 8.60 20.07
CA ASP A 474 21.48 8.29 21.28
C ASP A 474 22.40 8.36 22.52
N SER A 475 22.25 9.42 23.32
CA SER A 475 22.57 9.37 24.74
C SER A 475 21.31 8.94 25.47
N SER A 476 21.26 7.64 25.76
CA SER A 476 20.54 6.98 26.86
C SER A 476 19.81 7.91 27.84
N GLU A 477 18.48 8.03 27.68
CA GLU A 477 17.56 8.35 28.78
C GLU A 477 16.22 7.65 28.55
N GLU A 478 16.24 6.31 28.59
CA GLU A 478 15.09 5.52 29.07
C GLU A 478 15.66 4.42 29.96
N SER A 479 16.18 4.81 31.13
CA SER A 479 16.41 3.88 32.24
C SER A 479 15.16 3.87 33.11
N GLU A 480 14.30 2.89 32.89
CA GLU A 480 13.27 2.56 33.86
C GLU A 480 13.93 2.14 35.18
N ASN A 481 13.47 2.78 36.23
CA ASN A 481 13.94 2.67 37.60
C ASN A 481 13.44 1.33 38.18
N ASP A 482 14.21 0.26 38.00
CA ASP A 482 13.98 -0.99 38.72
C ASP A 482 14.36 -0.80 40.19
N GLY A 483 13.33 -0.67 41.02
CA GLY A 483 13.46 -0.68 42.47
C GLY A 483 13.99 -2.03 42.94
N GLU A 484 15.23 -2.02 43.43
CA GLU A 484 15.81 -3.10 44.22
C GLU A 484 14.96 -3.37 45.46
N ASP A 485 14.50 -4.61 45.63
CA ASP A 485 14.28 -5.17 46.95
C ASP A 485 14.94 -6.55 47.03
N HIS A 486 15.94 -6.63 47.89
CA HIS A 486 16.82 -7.77 48.06
C HIS A 486 16.29 -8.78 49.11
N ASN A 487 16.40 -10.07 48.75
CA ASN A 487 16.86 -11.22 49.56
C ASN A 487 15.85 -12.01 50.46
N PRO A 488 16.16 -13.26 50.89
CA PRO A 488 16.65 -14.45 50.16
C PRO A 488 16.08 -15.82 50.64
N LYS A 489 16.58 -16.93 50.02
CA LYS A 489 16.63 -18.35 50.46
C LYS A 489 15.38 -19.20 50.16
N HIS A 490 15.41 -20.48 49.75
CA HIS A 490 16.41 -21.58 49.77
C HIS A 490 15.94 -22.69 48.76
N SER A 491 16.89 -23.44 48.16
CA SER A 491 16.91 -24.90 47.76
C SER A 491 15.60 -25.66 47.41
N SER A 492 15.52 -26.70 46.58
CA SER A 492 16.33 -27.51 45.65
C SER A 492 15.36 -28.54 45.03
N ASP A 493 15.83 -29.30 44.02
CA ASP A 493 15.35 -30.64 43.62
C ASP A 493 14.28 -30.80 42.50
N THR A 494 14.82 -31.22 41.33
CA THR A 494 14.49 -32.38 40.46
C THR A 494 13.08 -32.67 39.91
N GLU A 495 13.11 -32.89 38.58
CA GLU A 495 12.45 -33.93 37.76
C GLU A 495 11.05 -33.74 37.11
N GLU A 496 11.09 -33.92 35.78
CA GLU A 496 10.17 -34.58 34.83
C GLU A 496 8.72 -34.13 34.54
N ALA A 497 8.52 -33.87 33.24
CA ALA A 497 7.50 -34.39 32.31
C ALA A 497 6.03 -33.91 32.32
N ALA A 498 5.67 -33.34 31.15
CA ALA A 498 4.45 -33.51 30.37
C ALA A 498 3.09 -32.96 30.87
N GLY A 499 2.47 -32.14 30.00
CA GLY A 499 1.04 -32.27 29.70
C GLY A 499 0.11 -31.10 30.07
N SER A 500 -0.38 -30.46 29.00
CA SER A 500 -1.77 -29.97 28.84
C SER A 500 -2.20 -28.57 29.33
N SER A 501 -2.99 -27.97 28.42
CA SER A 501 -4.11 -27.04 28.59
C SER A 501 -3.86 -25.66 29.21
N TRP A 502 -3.85 -24.66 28.33
CA TRP A 502 -4.03 -23.26 28.68
C TRP A 502 -5.49 -22.99 29.02
N LEU A 503 -5.75 -22.73 30.30
CA LEU A 503 -7.03 -22.27 30.83
C LEU A 503 -7.22 -20.76 30.56
N ARG A 504 -8.47 -20.43 30.23
CA ARG A 504 -9.01 -19.07 30.07
C ARG A 504 -8.98 -18.31 31.39
N CYS A 505 -8.55 -17.04 31.34
CA CYS A 505 -8.80 -16.10 32.43
C CYS A 505 -9.98 -15.20 32.07
N VAL A 506 -10.95 -15.14 32.99
CA VAL A 506 -12.11 -14.25 33.02
C VAL A 506 -11.70 -13.02 33.84
N LEU A 507 -11.95 -11.81 33.34
CA LEU A 507 -11.87 -10.60 34.15
C LEU A 507 -13.28 -10.15 34.53
N GLN A 508 -13.39 -9.84 35.83
CA GLN A 508 -14.60 -9.51 36.59
C GLN A 508 -14.82 -8.00 36.63
#